data_AF-A0A1W6LZU1-F1
#
_entry.id   AF-A0A1W6LZU1-F1
#
_cell.length_a   1.000
_cell.length_b   1.000
_cell.length_c   1.000
_cell.angle_alpha   90.00
_cell.angle_beta   90.00
_cell.angle_gamma   90.00
#
_symmetry.space_group_name_H-M   'P 1'
#
loop_
_entity.id
_entity.type
_entity.pdbx_description
1 polymer ?
#
loop_
_entity_poly.entity_id
_entity_poly.type
_entity_poly.pdbx_seq_one_letter_code
_entity_poly.pdbx_strand_id
1 'polypeptide(L)'
;MEDLSDVFDIYAICACCKVAPTSEGTKNEPFSPRTFRGLGNKGTLPWKCNSVDMKYFRSVTTYVDESKYEKLKWKRERYLRMEASQGGGDNTSGGDNADKLQNVVVMGRSNWESIPKQYKPLPNRINVVLSKTLTKEDVKEKVFIIDSIDDLLLLLKKLKYYKCFIIGGAQVYRECLSRNLIKQIYFTRINGAYPCDVFFPEFDESQFRVTSVSEVYNSKGTTLDFLVYSKV
;
A
#
# COMPACT_ATOMS: atom_id res chain seq x y z
N MET A 1 -1.91 24.39 -0.94
CA MET A 1 -2.60 23.17 -0.47
C MET A 1 -1.52 22.20 -0.03
N GLU A 2 -1.57 21.72 1.21
CA GLU A 2 -0.52 20.85 1.78
C GLU A 2 -0.62 19.44 1.14
N ASP A 3 0.51 18.79 0.88
CA ASP A 3 0.55 17.46 0.26
C ASP A 3 0.10 16.39 1.27
N LEU A 4 -1.13 15.89 1.12
CA LEU A 4 -1.71 14.91 2.05
C LEU A 4 -0.88 13.61 2.13
N SER A 5 -0.22 13.21 1.05
CA SER A 5 0.64 12.02 1.06
C SER A 5 1.85 12.21 1.98
N ASP A 6 2.36 13.44 2.06
CA ASP A 6 3.44 13.81 2.96
C ASP A 6 2.92 13.90 4.40
N VAL A 7 1.85 14.66 4.64
CA VAL A 7 1.27 14.86 5.98
C VAL A 7 0.91 13.53 6.65
N PHE A 8 0.22 12.65 5.93
CA PHE A 8 -0.26 11.37 6.46
C PHE A 8 0.70 10.20 6.19
N ASP A 9 1.86 10.46 5.60
CA ASP A 9 2.90 9.48 5.29
C ASP A 9 2.34 8.23 4.58
N ILE A 10 1.66 8.47 3.46
CA ILE A 10 0.97 7.45 2.68
C ILE A 10 1.93 6.91 1.61
N TYR A 11 2.29 5.64 1.73
CA TYR A 11 3.21 4.93 0.84
C TYR A 11 2.48 3.79 0.14
N ALA A 12 2.93 3.41 -1.05
CA ALA A 12 2.55 2.17 -1.70
C ALA A 12 3.65 1.13 -1.52
N ILE A 13 3.28 -0.14 -1.37
CA ILE A 13 4.22 -1.27 -1.45
C ILE A 13 3.62 -2.34 -2.37
N CYS A 14 4.38 -2.77 -3.37
CA CYS A 14 3.95 -3.78 -4.33
C CYS A 14 5.13 -4.66 -4.76
N ALA A 15 4.80 -5.81 -5.35
CA ALA A 15 5.74 -6.65 -6.07
C ALA A 15 5.21 -6.87 -7.48
N CYS A 16 6.09 -6.77 -8.47
CA CYS A 16 5.72 -6.94 -9.88
C CYS A 16 6.69 -7.88 -10.59
N CYS A 17 6.14 -8.80 -11.36
CA CYS A 17 6.93 -9.70 -12.22
C CYS A 17 6.91 -9.27 -13.69
N LYS A 18 7.71 -9.96 -14.50
CA LYS A 18 7.56 -9.90 -15.96
C LYS A 18 6.29 -10.62 -16.37
N VAL A 19 5.65 -10.14 -17.42
CA VAL A 19 4.43 -10.75 -17.97
C VAL A 19 4.84 -11.82 -18.97
N ALA A 20 4.34 -13.05 -18.80
CA ALA A 20 4.55 -14.12 -19.77
C ALA A 20 3.81 -13.79 -21.08
N PRO A 21 4.43 -13.99 -22.25
CA PRO A 21 3.76 -13.77 -23.53
C PRO A 21 2.62 -14.77 -23.71
N THR A 22 1.54 -14.33 -24.35
CA THR A 22 0.45 -15.20 -24.83
C THR A 22 0.48 -15.31 -26.35
N SER A 23 0.30 -16.53 -26.86
CA SER A 23 0.21 -16.81 -28.30
C SER A 23 -1.09 -16.35 -28.94
N GLU A 24 -2.10 -16.04 -28.12
CA GLU A 24 -3.45 -15.66 -28.56
C GLU A 24 -3.92 -14.38 -27.88
N GLY A 25 -4.66 -13.54 -28.62
CA GLY A 25 -5.25 -12.29 -28.15
C GLY A 25 -4.43 -11.03 -28.42
N THR A 26 -5.09 -9.87 -28.36
CA THR A 26 -4.51 -8.54 -28.64
C THR A 26 -3.68 -7.95 -27.49
N LYS A 27 -3.54 -8.68 -26.38
CA LYS A 27 -2.90 -8.20 -25.13
C LYS A 27 -1.43 -8.62 -24.99
N ASN A 28 -0.83 -9.20 -26.02
CA ASN A 28 0.59 -9.53 -25.99
C ASN A 28 1.42 -8.27 -26.25
N GLU A 29 2.18 -7.82 -25.25
CA GLU A 29 3.06 -6.65 -25.33
C GLU A 29 4.53 -7.10 -25.17
N PRO A 30 5.15 -7.65 -26.24
CA PRO A 30 6.52 -8.14 -26.18
C PRO A 30 7.55 -7.02 -25.93
N PHE A 31 7.21 -5.78 -26.28
CA PHE A 31 8.07 -4.59 -26.14
C PHE A 31 7.48 -3.55 -25.18
N SER A 32 6.79 -3.99 -24.13
CA SER A 32 6.25 -3.08 -23.13
C SER A 32 7.37 -2.22 -22.52
N PRO A 33 7.23 -0.88 -22.46
CA PRO A 33 8.25 0.00 -21.85
C PRO A 33 8.44 -0.30 -20.36
N ARG A 34 7.45 -0.94 -19.71
CA ARG A 34 7.52 -1.41 -18.32
C ARG A 34 7.67 -2.93 -18.27
N THR A 35 8.92 -3.36 -18.12
CA THR A 35 9.27 -4.79 -18.00
C THR A 35 8.61 -5.46 -16.79
N PHE A 36 8.53 -4.76 -15.65
CA PHE A 36 7.96 -5.28 -14.40
C PHE A 36 6.61 -4.63 -14.13
N ARG A 37 5.51 -5.32 -14.49
CA ARG A 37 4.15 -4.80 -14.32
C ARG A 37 3.11 -5.84 -13.92
N GLY A 38 3.44 -7.13 -13.95
CA GLY A 38 2.53 -8.20 -13.58
C GLY A 38 2.28 -8.23 -12.07
N LEU A 39 1.03 -7.98 -11.65
CA LEU A 39 0.66 -7.83 -10.24
C LEU A 39 -0.18 -9.02 -9.73
N GLY A 40 -1.04 -9.58 -10.58
CA GLY A 40 -1.97 -10.65 -10.20
C GLY A 40 -2.36 -11.55 -11.38
N ASN A 41 -2.79 -12.76 -11.04
CA ASN A 41 -3.33 -13.75 -11.96
C ASN A 41 -4.46 -14.54 -11.27
N LYS A 42 -5.67 -14.50 -11.83
CA LYS A 42 -6.84 -15.27 -11.36
C LYS A 42 -7.12 -15.10 -9.86
N GLY A 43 -7.04 -13.86 -9.37
CA GLY A 43 -7.28 -13.53 -7.95
C GLY A 43 -6.15 -13.91 -6.98
N THR A 44 -4.99 -14.32 -7.51
CA THR A 44 -3.80 -14.68 -6.71
C THR A 44 -2.54 -14.01 -7.23
N LEU A 45 -1.41 -14.17 -6.54
CA LEU A 45 -0.11 -13.72 -7.04
C LEU A 45 0.31 -14.53 -8.28
N PRO A 46 0.97 -13.92 -9.29
CA PRO A 46 1.39 -14.63 -10.50
C PRO A 46 2.44 -15.73 -10.25
N TRP A 47 3.29 -15.52 -9.24
CA TRP A 47 4.30 -16.48 -8.81
C TRP A 47 3.86 -17.24 -7.55
N LYS A 48 4.38 -18.45 -7.39
CA LYS A 48 4.27 -19.19 -6.12
C LYS A 48 4.98 -18.44 -4.99
N CYS A 49 4.66 -18.75 -3.73
CA CYS A 49 5.24 -18.11 -2.54
C CYS A 49 6.76 -17.79 -2.66
N ASN A 50 7.07 -16.48 -2.67
CA ASN A 50 8.45 -15.95 -2.63
C ASN A 50 8.77 -15.54 -1.19
N SER A 51 9.57 -16.33 -0.49
CA SER A 51 9.85 -16.11 0.94
C SER A 51 10.65 -14.83 1.20
N VAL A 52 11.48 -14.41 0.24
CA VAL A 52 12.32 -13.23 0.37
C VAL A 52 11.47 -11.97 0.29
N ASP A 53 10.59 -11.87 -0.72
CA ASP A 53 9.62 -10.78 -0.86
C ASP A 53 8.64 -10.74 0.32
N MET A 54 8.10 -11.89 0.75
CA MET A 54 7.20 -11.93 1.92
C MET A 54 7.88 -11.47 3.22
N LYS A 55 9.17 -11.82 3.41
CA LYS A 55 9.95 -11.33 4.55
C LYS A 55 10.15 -9.81 4.47
N TYR A 56 10.51 -9.31 3.29
CA TYR A 56 10.66 -7.87 3.05
C TYR A 56 9.36 -7.10 3.30
N PHE A 57 8.25 -7.53 2.70
CA PHE A 57 6.92 -6.96 2.91
C PHE A 57 6.55 -6.90 4.40
N ARG A 58 6.75 -8.01 5.13
CA ARG A 58 6.49 -8.07 6.57
C ARG A 58 7.35 -7.07 7.32
N SER A 59 8.66 -7.02 7.04
CA SER A 59 9.59 -6.09 7.69
C SER A 59 9.20 -4.63 7.45
N VAL A 60 8.99 -4.23 6.20
CA VAL A 60 8.65 -2.83 5.86
C VAL A 60 7.32 -2.41 6.48
N THR A 61 6.27 -3.24 6.34
CA THR A 61 4.93 -2.86 6.81
C THR A 61 4.76 -2.97 8.33
N THR A 62 5.65 -3.68 9.04
CA THR A 62 5.56 -3.86 10.50
C THR A 62 6.54 -2.96 11.26
N TYR A 63 7.63 -2.54 10.63
CA TYR A 63 8.65 -1.72 11.30
C TYR A 63 8.08 -0.37 11.74
N VAL A 64 8.32 -0.03 13.00
CA VAL A 64 7.92 1.23 13.63
C VAL A 64 9.12 1.77 14.41
N ASP A 65 9.32 3.07 14.32
CA ASP A 65 10.30 3.80 15.12
C ASP A 65 9.56 4.79 16.03
N GLU A 66 9.33 4.39 17.27
CA GLU A 66 8.59 5.18 18.26
C GLU A 66 9.28 6.52 18.54
N SER A 67 10.61 6.59 18.47
CA SER A 67 11.39 7.81 18.70
C SER A 67 11.08 8.92 17.68
N LYS A 68 10.62 8.54 16.48
CA LYS A 68 10.29 9.48 15.40
C LYS A 68 8.81 9.86 15.35
N TYR A 69 7.96 9.21 16.15
CA TYR A 69 6.53 9.42 16.08
C TYR A 69 6.12 10.85 16.47
N GLU A 70 6.78 11.45 17.45
CA GLU A 70 6.44 12.78 17.94
C GLU A 70 6.50 13.84 16.83
N LYS A 71 7.50 13.74 15.95
CA LYS A 71 7.62 14.61 14.77
C LYS A 71 6.45 14.43 13.79
N LEU A 72 5.98 13.19 13.60
CA LEU A 72 4.84 12.89 12.72
C LEU A 72 3.53 13.38 13.34
N LYS A 73 3.36 13.17 14.65
CA LYS A 73 2.21 13.66 15.42
C LYS A 73 2.09 15.17 15.28
N TRP A 74 3.17 15.91 15.54
CA TRP A 74 3.16 17.38 15.43
C TRP A 74 2.83 17.87 14.02
N LYS A 75 3.39 17.24 12.98
CA LYS A 75 3.08 17.54 11.57
C LYS A 75 1.58 17.40 11.28
N ARG A 76 0.97 16.29 11.71
CA ARG A 76 -0.46 16.00 11.49
C ARG A 76 -1.35 16.93 12.30
N GLU A 77 -1.05 17.15 13.57
CA GLU A 77 -1.82 18.07 14.42
C GLU A 77 -1.78 19.51 13.88
N ARG A 78 -0.62 19.94 13.37
CA ARG A 78 -0.48 21.25 12.73
C ARG A 78 -1.41 21.36 11.50
N TYR A 79 -1.38 20.37 10.61
CA TYR A 79 -2.28 20.31 9.45
C TYR A 79 -3.75 20.39 9.89
N LEU A 80 -4.15 19.57 10.87
CA LEU A 80 -5.54 19.49 11.36
C LEU A 80 -6.02 20.80 11.99
N ARG A 81 -5.16 21.49 12.77
CA ARG A 81 -5.50 22.81 13.32
C ARG A 81 -5.72 23.85 12.21
N MET A 82 -4.87 23.85 11.18
CA MET A 82 -5.03 24.76 10.05
C MET A 82 -6.32 24.48 9.26
N GLU A 83 -6.65 23.21 9.05
CA GLU A 83 -7.89 22.78 8.38
C GLU A 83 -9.15 23.18 9.18
N ALA A 84 -9.15 22.97 10.50
CA ALA A 84 -10.26 23.35 11.38
C ALA A 84 -10.46 24.87 11.49
N SER A 85 -9.40 25.66 11.30
CA SER A 85 -9.50 27.12 11.27
C SER A 85 -10.23 27.65 10.02
N GLN A 86 -10.34 26.82 8.98
CA GLN A 86 -10.97 27.16 7.70
C GLN A 86 -12.39 26.58 7.54
N GLY A 87 -12.82 25.69 8.45
CA GLY A 87 -14.15 25.09 8.45
C GLY A 87 -14.79 25.17 9.84
N GLY A 88 -15.95 25.81 9.96
CA GLY A 88 -16.65 25.95 11.24
C GLY A 88 -17.06 24.60 11.85
N GLY A 89 -16.40 24.24 12.95
CA GLY A 89 -16.87 23.33 14.01
C GLY A 89 -16.80 21.82 13.77
N ASP A 90 -15.94 21.11 14.51
CA ASP A 90 -16.32 20.37 15.74
C ASP A 90 -15.04 19.84 16.41
N ASN A 91 -14.87 20.13 17.70
CA ASN A 91 -13.71 19.72 18.51
C ASN A 91 -14.04 18.40 19.21
N THR A 92 -13.83 17.28 18.52
CA THR A 92 -13.72 15.98 19.18
C THR A 92 -12.25 15.63 19.36
N SER A 93 -11.71 16.00 20.52
CA SER A 93 -10.43 15.52 21.04
C SER A 93 -10.48 14.00 21.18
N GLY A 94 -9.83 13.29 20.26
CA GLY A 94 -9.66 11.85 20.30
C GLY A 94 -8.79 11.47 21.50
N GLY A 95 -9.38 10.72 22.44
CA GLY A 95 -8.70 10.27 23.65
C GLY A 95 -7.44 9.47 23.36
N ASP A 96 -6.40 9.73 24.15
CA ASP A 96 -5.16 8.96 24.18
C ASP A 96 -5.46 7.53 24.67
N ASN A 97 -5.93 6.66 23.78
CA ASN A 97 -5.87 5.23 24.03
C ASN A 97 -4.39 4.82 23.98
N ALA A 98 -3.94 4.15 25.03
CA ALA A 98 -2.58 3.61 25.19
C ALA A 98 -2.31 2.43 24.24
N ASP A 99 -2.73 2.54 22.99
CA ASP A 99 -2.47 1.58 21.94
C ASP A 99 -1.00 1.70 21.49
N LYS A 100 -0.35 0.54 21.42
CA LYS A 100 1.00 0.38 20.89
C LYS A 100 1.07 0.92 19.47
N LEU A 101 2.11 1.70 19.16
CA LEU A 101 2.26 2.33 17.85
C LEU A 101 2.42 1.26 16.75
N GLN A 102 1.62 1.39 15.69
CA GLN A 102 1.59 0.46 14.55
C GLN A 102 1.49 1.23 13.23
N ASN A 103 1.82 0.57 12.12
CA ASN A 103 1.50 1.07 10.78
C ASN A 103 0.07 0.67 10.39
N VAL A 104 -0.50 1.44 9.47
CA VAL A 104 -1.75 1.11 8.78
C VAL A 104 -1.43 0.35 7.50
N VAL A 105 -2.18 -0.70 7.19
CA VAL A 105 -2.15 -1.41 5.91
C VAL A 105 -3.53 -1.38 5.26
N VAL A 106 -3.60 -0.81 4.07
CA VAL A 106 -4.83 -0.58 3.31
C VAL A 106 -4.87 -1.52 2.12
N MET A 107 -5.95 -2.28 1.99
CA MET A 107 -6.14 -3.22 0.89
C MET A 107 -7.56 -3.21 0.34
N GLY A 108 -7.74 -3.58 -0.93
CA GLY A 108 -9.06 -3.81 -1.52
C GLY A 108 -9.67 -5.16 -1.11
N ARG A 109 -10.99 -5.31 -1.28
CA ARG A 109 -11.73 -6.54 -0.96
C ARG A 109 -11.09 -7.82 -1.51
N SER A 110 -10.77 -7.87 -2.80
CA SER A 110 -10.17 -9.07 -3.42
C SER A 110 -8.82 -9.44 -2.82
N ASN A 111 -8.01 -8.44 -2.45
CA ASN A 111 -6.75 -8.68 -1.77
C ASN A 111 -6.99 -9.25 -0.37
N TRP A 112 -7.94 -8.70 0.39
CA TRP A 112 -8.34 -9.24 1.69
C TRP A 112 -8.83 -10.69 1.60
N GLU A 113 -9.63 -11.02 0.58
CA GLU A 113 -10.12 -12.38 0.36
C GLU A 113 -9.00 -13.36 -0.05
N SER A 114 -7.98 -12.89 -0.78
CA SER A 114 -6.85 -13.70 -1.22
C SER A 114 -5.88 -14.10 -0.09
N ILE A 115 -5.86 -13.38 1.04
CA ILE A 115 -4.97 -13.68 2.15
C ILE A 115 -5.48 -14.94 2.89
N PRO A 116 -4.63 -15.96 3.11
CA PRO A 116 -5.01 -17.14 3.88
C PRO A 116 -5.49 -16.79 5.28
N LYS A 117 -6.54 -17.47 5.77
CA LYS A 117 -7.22 -17.14 7.04
C LYS A 117 -6.28 -17.07 8.24
N GLN A 118 -5.25 -17.92 8.31
CA GLN A 118 -4.26 -17.93 9.38
C GLN A 118 -3.37 -16.66 9.46
N TYR A 119 -3.37 -15.85 8.41
CA TYR A 119 -2.64 -14.59 8.35
C TYR A 119 -3.56 -13.37 8.42
N LYS A 120 -4.87 -13.56 8.59
CA LYS A 120 -5.86 -12.49 8.74
C LYS A 120 -6.29 -12.32 10.20
N PRO A 121 -6.34 -11.08 10.71
CA PRO A 121 -5.78 -9.86 10.12
C PRO A 121 -4.24 -9.90 10.14
N LEU A 122 -3.59 -9.06 9.33
CA LEU A 122 -2.12 -9.01 9.32
C LEU A 122 -1.59 -8.59 10.70
N PRO A 123 -0.78 -9.42 11.38
CA PRO A 123 -0.39 -9.15 12.77
C PRO A 123 0.50 -7.91 12.88
N ASN A 124 0.39 -7.22 14.02
CA ASN A 124 1.13 -6.01 14.39
C ASN A 124 0.91 -4.80 13.45
N ARG A 125 -0.23 -4.79 12.76
CA ARG A 125 -0.63 -3.74 11.82
C ARG A 125 -2.10 -3.42 11.99
N ILE A 126 -2.46 -2.16 11.77
CA ILE A 126 -3.84 -1.72 11.72
C ILE A 126 -4.35 -2.03 10.31
N ASN A 127 -5.26 -3.00 10.21
CA ASN A 127 -5.77 -3.46 8.92
C ASN A 127 -6.97 -2.59 8.50
N VAL A 128 -6.98 -2.18 7.23
CA VAL A 128 -8.05 -1.39 6.62
C VAL A 128 -8.41 -2.03 5.28
N VAL A 129 -9.70 -2.31 5.07
CA VAL A 129 -10.23 -2.93 3.85
C VAL A 129 -11.17 -1.96 3.15
N LEU A 130 -10.87 -1.64 1.90
CA LEU A 130 -11.73 -0.85 1.04
C LEU A 130 -12.74 -1.76 0.34
N SER A 131 -14.01 -1.63 0.72
CA SER A 131 -15.12 -2.42 0.21
C SER A 131 -16.44 -1.72 0.46
N LYS A 132 -17.26 -1.59 -0.59
CA LYS A 132 -18.65 -1.08 -0.50
C LYS A 132 -19.68 -2.15 -0.16
N THR A 133 -19.24 -3.41 0.00
CA THR A 133 -20.14 -4.57 0.14
C THR A 133 -19.87 -5.39 1.39
N LEU A 134 -18.71 -5.22 2.05
CA LEU A 134 -18.41 -5.97 3.27
C LEU A 134 -19.06 -5.25 4.44
N THR A 135 -19.69 -6.01 5.33
CA THR A 135 -20.25 -5.49 6.56
C THR A 135 -19.41 -5.92 7.77
N LYS A 136 -19.58 -5.27 8.92
CA LYS A 136 -18.85 -5.63 10.14
C LYS A 136 -19.31 -6.99 10.69
N GLU A 137 -20.53 -7.39 10.34
CA GLU A 137 -21.13 -8.67 10.68
C GLU A 137 -20.45 -9.83 9.92
N ASP A 138 -19.98 -9.57 8.69
CA ASP A 138 -19.30 -10.56 7.85
C ASP A 138 -17.85 -10.82 8.28
N VAL A 139 -17.22 -9.85 8.94
CA VAL A 139 -15.78 -9.86 9.24
C VAL A 139 -15.53 -9.85 10.74
N LYS A 140 -15.19 -11.02 11.28
CA LYS A 140 -14.96 -11.22 12.72
C LYS A 140 -13.59 -10.72 13.18
N GLU A 141 -12.68 -10.51 12.24
CA GLU A 141 -11.32 -10.01 12.48
C GLU A 141 -11.32 -8.52 12.89
N LYS A 142 -10.34 -8.10 13.70
CA LYS A 142 -10.13 -6.68 14.05
C LYS A 142 -9.61 -5.92 12.82
N VAL A 143 -10.51 -5.35 12.02
CA VAL A 143 -10.23 -4.61 10.78
C VAL A 143 -11.19 -3.44 10.61
N PHE A 144 -10.70 -2.34 10.05
CA PHE A 144 -11.56 -1.24 9.61
C PHE A 144 -12.07 -1.51 8.20
N ILE A 145 -13.36 -1.31 7.96
CA ILE A 145 -13.95 -1.35 6.63
C ILE A 145 -14.28 0.09 6.23
N ILE A 146 -13.86 0.49 5.04
CA ILE A 146 -14.07 1.82 4.47
C ILE A 146 -14.66 1.72 3.07
N ASP A 147 -15.49 2.68 2.68
CA ASP A 147 -16.20 2.66 1.39
C ASP A 147 -15.41 3.36 0.27
N SER A 148 -14.52 4.28 0.65
CA SER A 148 -13.79 5.14 -0.27
C SER A 148 -12.40 5.56 0.26
N ILE A 149 -11.58 6.13 -0.64
CA ILE A 149 -10.31 6.76 -0.24
C ILE A 149 -10.53 8.03 0.59
N ASP A 150 -11.67 8.70 0.47
CA ASP A 150 -12.01 9.83 1.34
C ASP A 150 -12.23 9.38 2.79
N ASP A 151 -12.89 8.24 2.98
CA ASP A 151 -13.06 7.62 4.30
C ASP A 151 -11.73 7.15 4.89
N LEU A 152 -10.78 6.70 4.05
CA LEU A 152 -9.41 6.44 4.50
C LEU A 152 -8.79 7.70 5.09
N LEU A 153 -8.88 8.84 4.40
CA LEU A 153 -8.33 10.10 4.89
C LEU A 153 -9.00 10.52 6.20
N LEU A 154 -10.32 10.42 6.31
CA LEU A 154 -11.06 10.69 7.55
C LEU A 154 -10.63 9.79 8.71
N LEU A 155 -10.37 8.50 8.44
CA LEU A 155 -9.86 7.56 9.43
C LEU A 155 -8.45 7.95 9.88
N LEU A 156 -7.53 8.25 8.95
CA LEU A 156 -6.15 8.63 9.27
C LEU A 156 -6.06 9.92 10.08
N LYS A 157 -6.98 10.88 9.86
CA LYS A 157 -7.07 12.12 10.65
C LYS A 157 -7.33 11.88 12.15
N LYS A 158 -7.95 10.76 12.50
CA LYS A 158 -8.37 10.42 13.88
C LYS A 158 -7.50 9.35 14.54
N LEU A 159 -6.61 8.71 13.78
CA LEU A 159 -5.90 7.51 14.21
C LEU A 159 -4.46 7.82 14.64
N LYS A 160 -4.00 7.17 15.71
CA LYS A 160 -2.58 7.10 16.09
C LYS A 160 -1.89 5.98 15.31
N TYR A 161 -0.97 6.33 14.41
CA TYR A 161 -0.22 5.37 13.59
C TYR A 161 1.14 5.92 13.14
N TYR A 162 2.09 5.05 12.77
CA TYR A 162 3.40 5.47 12.29
C TYR A 162 3.35 5.85 10.79
N LYS A 163 3.16 4.89 9.89
CA LYS A 163 3.03 5.09 8.43
C LYS A 163 1.79 4.39 7.88
N CYS A 164 1.27 4.84 6.74
CA CYS A 164 0.16 4.22 6.04
C CYS A 164 0.65 3.55 4.76
N PHE A 165 0.47 2.23 4.62
CA PHE A 165 0.88 1.46 3.46
C PHE A 165 -0.32 0.99 2.65
N ILE A 166 -0.42 1.44 1.40
CA ILE A 166 -1.31 0.86 0.39
C ILE A 166 -0.66 -0.43 -0.11
N ILE A 167 -1.29 -1.57 0.16
CA ILE A 167 -0.78 -2.90 -0.19
C ILE A 167 -1.52 -3.54 -1.38
N GLY A 168 -2.37 -2.77 -2.04
CA GLY A 168 -3.05 -3.14 -3.29
C GLY A 168 -4.54 -3.44 -3.15
N GLY A 169 -5.24 -3.89 -4.18
CA GLY A 169 -4.73 -4.25 -5.51
C GLY A 169 -4.71 -3.10 -6.51
N ALA A 170 -4.73 -3.46 -7.80
CA ALA A 170 -4.57 -2.52 -8.91
C ALA A 170 -5.52 -1.31 -8.86
N GLN A 171 -6.79 -1.50 -8.49
CA GLN A 171 -7.77 -0.41 -8.37
C GLN A 171 -7.39 0.56 -7.25
N VAL A 172 -7.00 0.05 -6.08
CA VAL A 172 -6.59 0.87 -4.94
C VAL A 172 -5.32 1.64 -5.26
N TYR A 173 -4.33 1.01 -5.89
CA TYR A 173 -3.13 1.72 -6.35
C TYR A 173 -3.49 2.82 -7.34
N ARG A 174 -4.34 2.52 -8.33
CA ARG A 174 -4.72 3.47 -9.38
C ARG A 174 -5.38 4.71 -8.80
N GLU A 175 -6.32 4.53 -7.88
CA GLU A 175 -7.04 5.63 -7.25
C GLU A 175 -6.11 6.47 -6.35
N CYS A 176 -5.24 5.85 -5.57
CA CYS A 176 -4.28 6.61 -4.75
C CYS A 176 -3.26 7.37 -5.61
N LEU A 177 -2.77 6.77 -6.69
CA LEU A 177 -1.81 7.41 -7.62
C LEU A 177 -2.47 8.56 -8.38
N SER A 178 -3.69 8.38 -8.91
CA SER A 178 -4.39 9.44 -9.66
C SER A 178 -4.76 10.64 -8.78
N ARG A 179 -5.01 10.41 -7.48
CA ARG A 179 -5.25 11.46 -6.49
C ARG A 179 -3.97 12.09 -5.92
N ASN A 180 -2.79 11.70 -6.40
CA ASN A 180 -1.49 12.15 -5.90
C ASN A 180 -1.28 11.90 -4.38
N LEU A 181 -1.84 10.79 -3.88
CA LEU A 181 -1.81 10.42 -2.46
C LEU A 181 -0.64 9.50 -2.09
N ILE A 182 0.30 9.25 -3.00
CA ILE A 182 1.45 8.38 -2.74
C ILE A 182 2.74 9.19 -2.62
N LYS A 183 3.40 9.11 -1.46
CA LYS A 183 4.67 9.79 -1.20
C LYS A 183 5.87 8.94 -1.58
N GLN A 184 5.80 7.63 -1.38
CA GLN A 184 6.83 6.66 -1.76
C GLN A 184 6.21 5.38 -2.30
N ILE A 185 6.92 4.71 -3.21
CA ILE A 185 6.56 3.38 -3.72
C ILE A 185 7.70 2.43 -3.41
N TYR A 186 7.44 1.45 -2.55
CA TYR A 186 8.32 0.31 -2.28
C TYR A 186 7.99 -0.77 -3.32
N PHE A 187 8.88 -0.94 -4.30
CA PHE A 187 8.62 -1.74 -5.49
C PHE A 187 9.58 -2.93 -5.57
N THR A 188 9.09 -4.14 -5.34
CA THR A 188 9.88 -5.36 -5.58
C THR A 188 9.82 -5.73 -7.05
N ARG A 189 10.98 -5.91 -7.71
CA ARG A 189 11.05 -6.47 -9.07
C ARG A 189 11.31 -7.96 -9.02
N ILE A 190 10.32 -8.76 -9.39
CA ILE A 190 10.45 -10.22 -9.48
C ILE A 190 10.95 -10.59 -10.88
N ASN A 191 12.20 -11.03 -11.00
CA ASN A 191 12.84 -11.34 -12.27
C ASN A 191 12.46 -12.75 -12.79
N GLY A 192 11.15 -12.98 -12.94
CA GLY A 192 10.56 -14.14 -13.58
C GLY A 192 9.35 -13.73 -14.42
N ALA A 193 9.07 -14.46 -15.49
CA ALA A 193 7.91 -14.23 -16.35
C ALA A 193 6.76 -15.17 -15.98
N TYR A 194 5.58 -14.61 -15.71
CA TYR A 194 4.40 -15.35 -15.27
C TYR A 194 3.14 -14.87 -16.00
N PRO A 195 2.13 -15.74 -16.21
CA PRO A 195 0.82 -15.31 -16.69
C PRO A 195 0.20 -14.30 -15.73
N CYS A 196 -0.35 -13.20 -16.25
CA CYS A 196 -0.94 -12.12 -15.45
C CYS A 196 -2.24 -11.63 -16.12
N ASP A 197 -3.24 -11.31 -15.30
CA ASP A 197 -4.48 -10.65 -15.73
C ASP A 197 -4.70 -9.29 -15.03
N VAL A 198 -3.96 -9.04 -13.95
CA VAL A 198 -3.94 -7.78 -13.20
C VAL A 198 -2.54 -7.18 -13.27
N PHE A 199 -2.45 -5.90 -13.62
CA PHE A 199 -1.20 -5.17 -13.79
C PHE A 199 -1.13 -3.98 -12.83
N PHE A 200 0.08 -3.59 -12.45
CA PHE A 200 0.31 -2.34 -11.73
C PHE A 200 -0.09 -1.16 -12.63
N PRO A 201 -0.83 -0.16 -12.12
CA PRO A 201 -1.26 0.96 -12.94
C PRO A 201 -0.06 1.79 -13.39
N GLU A 202 -0.18 2.37 -14.58
CA GLU A 202 0.74 3.41 -15.02
C GLU A 202 0.58 4.66 -14.14
N PHE A 203 1.70 5.32 -13.89
CA PHE A 203 1.77 6.57 -13.16
C PHE A 203 2.83 7.46 -13.81
N ASP A 204 2.69 8.78 -13.63
CA ASP A 204 3.64 9.75 -14.14
C ASP A 204 4.99 9.57 -13.45
N GLU A 205 5.95 8.96 -14.16
CA GLU A 205 7.29 8.71 -13.64
C GLU A 205 8.06 10.01 -13.41
N SER A 206 7.68 11.13 -14.03
CA SER A 206 8.36 12.41 -13.78
C SER A 206 8.13 12.93 -12.36
N GLN A 207 7.05 12.50 -11.71
CA GLN A 207 6.74 12.82 -10.31
C GLN A 207 7.53 11.99 -9.31
N PHE A 208 8.22 10.93 -9.75
CA PHE A 208 8.91 10.00 -8.86
C PHE A 208 10.36 9.78 -9.27
N ARG A 209 11.27 9.79 -8.28
CA ARG A 209 12.67 9.42 -8.48
C ARG A 209 13.00 8.17 -7.70
N VAL A 210 13.82 7.28 -8.29
CA VAL A 210 14.41 6.16 -7.56
C VAL A 210 15.39 6.73 -6.55
N THR A 211 15.14 6.49 -5.27
CA THR A 211 15.98 6.95 -4.16
C THR A 211 16.70 5.81 -3.44
N SER A 212 16.32 4.56 -3.71
CA SER A 212 17.03 3.39 -3.19
C SER A 212 16.92 2.22 -4.17
N VAL A 213 18.03 1.50 -4.29
CA VAL A 213 18.17 0.25 -5.05
C VAL A 213 18.91 -0.73 -4.14
N SER A 214 18.28 -1.86 -3.81
CA SER A 214 18.94 -2.90 -3.03
C SER A 214 19.94 -3.70 -3.86
N GLU A 215 20.73 -4.53 -3.19
CA GLU A 215 21.39 -5.65 -3.85
C GLU A 215 20.38 -6.63 -4.46
N VAL A 216 20.85 -7.50 -5.34
CA VAL A 216 20.06 -8.58 -5.93
C VAL A 216 20.02 -9.76 -4.98
N TYR A 217 18.81 -10.25 -4.72
CA TYR A 217 18.54 -11.45 -3.94
C TYR A 217 18.13 -12.61 -4.84
N ASN A 218 18.17 -13.83 -4.29
CA ASN A 218 17.66 -15.02 -4.95
C ASN A 218 16.62 -15.73 -4.06
N SER A 219 15.48 -16.10 -4.63
CA SER A 219 14.50 -16.97 -3.99
C SER A 219 14.21 -18.16 -4.91
N LYS A 220 14.77 -19.33 -4.56
CA LYS A 220 14.57 -20.60 -5.29
C LYS A 220 14.87 -20.49 -6.80
N GLY A 221 15.95 -19.80 -7.16
CA GLY A 221 16.37 -19.62 -8.56
C GLY A 221 15.82 -18.36 -9.22
N THR A 222 14.72 -17.78 -8.74
CA THR A 222 14.22 -16.50 -9.23
C THR A 222 14.95 -15.35 -8.53
N THR A 223 15.59 -14.47 -9.30
CA THR A 223 16.22 -13.27 -8.75
C THR A 223 15.19 -12.16 -8.50
N LEU A 224 15.46 -11.30 -7.53
CA LEU A 224 14.64 -10.14 -7.22
C LEU A 224 15.47 -9.03 -6.56
N ASP A 225 15.00 -7.80 -6.66
CA ASP A 225 15.53 -6.67 -5.89
C ASP A 225 14.39 -5.74 -5.44
N PHE A 226 14.76 -4.79 -4.58
CA PHE A 226 13.85 -3.84 -3.96
C PHE A 226 14.24 -2.43 -4.35
N LEU A 227 13.29 -1.71 -4.95
CA LEU A 227 13.42 -0.30 -5.27
C LEU A 227 12.55 0.54 -4.33
N VAL A 228 12.99 1.77 -4.07
CA VAL A 228 12.13 2.80 -3.47
C VAL A 228 12.08 3.99 -4.41
N TYR A 229 10.87 4.33 -4.85
CA TYR A 229 10.58 5.58 -5.53
C TYR A 229 10.09 6.60 -4.50
N SER A 230 10.55 7.84 -4.59
CA SER A 230 10.05 8.94 -3.77
C SER A 230 9.50 10.04 -4.66
N LYS A 231 8.37 10.60 -4.26
CA LYS A 231 7.74 11.73 -4.95
C LYS A 231 8.65 12.97 -4.86
N VAL A 232 8.84 13.64 -6.00
CA VAL A 232 9.64 14.87 -6.16
C VAL A 232 8.83 16.10 -5.77
#